data_AF-A0A662HFC8-F1
#
_entry.id   AF-A0A662HFC8-F1
#
_cell.length_a   1.000
_cell.length_b   1.000
_cell.length_c   1.000
_cell.angle_alpha   90.00
_cell.angle_beta   90.00
_cell.angle_gamma   90.00
#
_symmetry.space_group_name_H-M   'P 1'
#
loop_
_entity.id
_entity.type
_entity.pdbx_description
1 polymer ?
#
loop_
_entity_poly.entity_id
_entity_poly.type
_entity_poly.pdbx_seq_one_letter_code
_entity_poly.pdbx_strand_id
1 'polypeptide(L)'
;MPSLTPREVERRLLELLASTIVDFKPVDAWVHNGDEVRLPFFTRASPDEVQRFETRLSLPQLGGARWLLRVDISGNGLLIIDGEPYQGVDEQHRLAVLEPGEREVVLEATPRRLFGETPWFFAFMGSCLTAVLWEGFNLALSLLDALRLAHNRP
;
A
#
# COMPACT_ATOMS: atom_id res chain seq x y z
N MET A 1 29.72 17.11 -23.65
CA MET A 1 28.73 16.11 -23.20
C MET A 1 27.40 16.83 -23.06
N PRO A 2 26.29 16.31 -23.59
CA PRO A 2 24.98 16.92 -23.36
C PRO A 2 24.66 16.88 -21.86
N SER A 3 24.28 18.02 -21.29
CA SER A 3 23.83 18.12 -19.90
C SER A 3 22.38 17.65 -19.80
N LEU A 4 22.08 16.79 -18.83
CA LEU A 4 20.70 16.39 -18.56
C LEU A 4 19.94 17.52 -17.87
N THR A 5 18.70 17.72 -18.27
CA THR A 5 17.75 18.59 -17.56
C THR A 5 17.27 17.91 -16.27
N PRO A 6 16.82 18.68 -15.25
CA PRO A 6 16.29 18.11 -14.01
C PRO A 6 15.15 17.11 -14.23
N ARG A 7 14.26 17.36 -15.19
CA ARG A 7 13.18 16.45 -15.56
C ARG A 7 13.67 15.13 -16.14
N GLU A 8 14.74 15.16 -16.93
CA GLU A 8 15.35 13.93 -17.46
C GLU A 8 16.04 13.13 -16.37
N VAL A 9 16.63 13.79 -15.37
CA VAL A 9 17.16 13.13 -14.18
C VAL A 9 16.03 12.49 -13.37
N GLU A 10 14.96 13.24 -13.07
CA GLU A 10 13.79 12.73 -12.36
C GLU A 10 13.21 11.49 -13.05
N ARG A 11 13.01 11.56 -14.37
CA ARG A 11 12.53 10.42 -15.16
C ARG A 11 13.42 9.19 -15.02
N ARG A 12 14.74 9.35 -15.12
CA ARG A 12 15.68 8.23 -14.95
C ARG A 12 15.66 7.65 -13.54
N LEU A 13 15.43 8.46 -12.51
CA LEU A 13 15.29 8.00 -11.13
C LEU A 13 13.97 7.24 -10.91
N LEU A 14 12.88 7.68 -11.55
CA LEU A 14 11.62 6.94 -11.57
C LEU A 14 11.75 5.61 -12.33
N GLU A 15 12.47 5.59 -13.45
CA GLU A 15 12.82 4.35 -14.18
C GLU A 15 13.65 3.41 -13.30
N LEU A 16 14.63 3.94 -12.54
CA LEU A 16 15.38 3.17 -11.56
C LEU A 16 14.47 2.59 -10.48
N LEU A 17 13.58 3.40 -9.90
CA LEU A 17 12.60 2.93 -8.90
C LEU A 17 11.74 1.79 -9.44
N ALA A 18 11.19 1.96 -10.64
CA ALA A 18 10.37 0.93 -11.29
C ALA A 18 11.16 -0.37 -11.55
N SER A 19 12.45 -0.26 -11.90
CA SER A 19 13.31 -1.43 -12.14
C SER A 19 13.59 -2.27 -10.89
N THR A 20 13.29 -1.74 -9.70
CA THR A 20 13.44 -2.49 -8.44
C THR A 20 12.28 -3.45 -8.16
N ILE A 21 11.17 -3.32 -8.88
CA ILE A 21 10.01 -4.21 -8.75
C ILE A 21 10.35 -5.55 -9.40
N VAL A 22 10.24 -6.63 -8.63
CA VAL A 22 10.59 -7.98 -9.08
C VAL A 22 9.39 -8.92 -9.17
N ASP A 23 8.29 -8.60 -8.49
CA ASP A 23 7.03 -9.36 -8.58
C ASP A 23 5.85 -8.45 -8.25
N PHE A 24 4.68 -8.80 -8.79
CA PHE A 24 3.42 -8.10 -8.57
C PHE A 24 2.27 -9.11 -8.52
N LYS A 25 1.44 -9.01 -7.48
CA LYS A 25 0.27 -9.87 -7.31
C LYS A 25 -0.94 -9.02 -6.90
N PRO A 26 -2.03 -9.02 -7.68
CA PRO A 26 -3.28 -8.43 -7.21
C PRO A 26 -3.83 -9.26 -6.04
N VAL A 27 -4.41 -8.57 -5.06
CA VAL A 27 -5.10 -9.20 -3.93
C VAL A 27 -6.55 -8.75 -4.00
N ASP A 28 -7.30 -9.38 -4.90
CA ASP A 28 -8.66 -8.95 -5.21
C ASP A 28 -9.72 -9.70 -4.43
N ALA A 29 -9.36 -10.80 -3.76
CA ALA A 29 -10.29 -11.67 -3.03
C ALA A 29 -10.05 -11.57 -1.52
N TRP A 30 -11.13 -11.29 -0.80
CA TRP A 30 -11.17 -11.16 0.65
C TRP A 30 -12.41 -11.86 1.19
N VAL A 31 -12.40 -12.23 2.46
CA VAL A 31 -13.57 -12.72 3.19
C VAL A 31 -14.15 -11.56 3.99
N HIS A 32 -15.46 -11.33 3.86
CA HIS A 32 -16.20 -10.31 4.59
C HIS A 32 -17.53 -10.92 5.07
N ASN A 33 -17.80 -10.85 6.37
CA ASN A 33 -18.99 -11.47 6.99
C ASN A 33 -19.18 -12.97 6.67
N GLY A 34 -18.08 -13.70 6.45
CA GLY A 34 -18.09 -15.13 6.11
C GLY A 34 -18.21 -15.44 4.63
N ASP A 35 -18.47 -14.44 3.79
CA ASP A 35 -18.58 -14.60 2.34
C ASP A 35 -17.32 -14.09 1.63
N GLU A 36 -16.93 -14.73 0.52
CA GLU A 36 -15.87 -14.20 -0.34
C GLU A 36 -16.40 -13.00 -1.14
N VAL A 37 -15.68 -11.88 -1.05
CA VAL A 37 -15.94 -10.65 -1.80
C VAL A 37 -14.76 -10.32 -2.71
N ARG A 38 -15.08 -9.72 -3.86
CA ARG A 38 -14.08 -9.25 -4.83
C ARG A 38 -13.98 -7.74 -4.79
N LEU A 39 -12.76 -7.20 -4.94
CA LEU A 39 -12.52 -5.77 -5.05
C LEU A 39 -12.78 -5.27 -6.49
N PRO A 40 -13.28 -4.03 -6.68
CA PRO A 40 -13.67 -3.09 -5.63
C PRO A 40 -14.96 -3.52 -4.92
N PHE A 41 -14.99 -3.32 -3.60
CA PHE A 41 -16.14 -3.61 -2.75
C PHE A 41 -16.74 -2.33 -2.20
N PHE A 42 -18.07 -2.28 -2.16
CA PHE A 42 -18.83 -1.10 -1.75
C PHE A 42 -20.00 -1.51 -0.85
N THR A 43 -20.19 -0.80 0.25
CA THR A 43 -21.34 -1.03 1.12
C THR A 43 -21.80 0.26 1.79
N ARG A 44 -23.08 0.31 2.14
CA ARG A 44 -23.56 1.32 3.09
C ARG A 44 -23.14 0.90 4.47
N ALA A 45 -22.55 1.83 5.21
CA ALA A 45 -22.06 1.56 6.56
C ALA A 45 -22.27 2.81 7.43
N SER A 46 -22.65 2.60 8.69
CA SER A 46 -22.60 3.68 9.67
C SER A 46 -21.15 4.13 9.89
N PRO A 47 -20.89 5.42 10.21
CA PRO A 47 -19.53 5.92 10.41
C PRO A 47 -18.70 5.16 11.46
N ASP A 48 -19.38 4.51 12.40
CA ASP A 48 -18.77 3.73 13.50
C ASP A 48 -18.85 2.21 13.28
N GLU A 49 -19.42 1.79 12.15
CA GLU A 49 -19.53 0.39 11.79
C GLU A 49 -18.18 -0.12 11.28
N VAL A 50 -17.64 -1.12 11.97
CA VAL A 50 -16.38 -1.77 11.60
C VAL A 50 -16.64 -2.78 10.50
N GLN A 51 -16.04 -2.52 9.34
CA GLN A 51 -15.98 -3.41 8.20
C GLN A 51 -14.71 -4.26 8.34
N ARG A 52 -14.87 -5.57 8.53
CA ARG A 52 -13.76 -6.51 8.68
C ARG A 52 -13.57 -7.32 7.41
N PHE A 53 -12.34 -7.34 6.89
CA PHE A 53 -11.95 -8.11 5.72
C PHE A 53 -10.76 -8.99 6.07
N GLU A 54 -10.78 -10.24 5.64
CA GLU A 54 -9.73 -11.22 5.93
C GLU A 54 -9.19 -11.86 4.65
N THR A 55 -7.90 -12.11 4.57
CA THR A 55 -7.29 -12.87 3.48
C THR A 55 -6.02 -13.57 3.94
N ARG A 56 -5.54 -14.53 3.14
CA ARG A 56 -4.28 -15.25 3.38
C ARG A 56 -3.35 -15.04 2.21
N LEU A 57 -2.12 -14.62 2.50
CA LEU A 57 -1.12 -14.27 1.50
C LEU A 57 0.07 -15.21 1.60
N SER A 58 0.44 -15.80 0.45
CA SER A 58 1.68 -16.57 0.32
C SER A 58 2.76 -15.69 -0.30
N LEU A 59 3.72 -15.27 0.52
CA LEU A 59 4.78 -14.33 0.15
C LEU A 59 6.12 -15.08 -0.01
N PRO A 60 6.51 -15.47 -1.23
CA PRO A 60 7.75 -16.20 -1.42
C PRO A 60 8.96 -15.35 -1.02
N GLN A 61 9.99 -16.01 -0.53
CA GLN A 61 11.28 -15.37 -0.28
C GLN A 61 11.99 -15.12 -1.61
N LEU A 62 12.20 -13.85 -1.92
CA LEU A 62 12.93 -13.39 -3.10
C LEU A 62 14.18 -12.66 -2.60
N GLY A 63 15.37 -13.09 -3.03
CA GLY A 63 16.64 -12.62 -2.48
C GLY A 63 16.77 -11.10 -2.49
N GLY A 64 16.94 -10.50 -1.30
CA GLY A 64 17.08 -9.05 -1.13
C GLY A 64 15.80 -8.23 -1.33
N ALA A 65 14.65 -8.89 -1.57
CA ALA A 65 13.37 -8.22 -1.75
C ALA A 65 12.51 -8.21 -0.49
N ARG A 66 11.67 -7.19 -0.38
CA ARG A 66 10.56 -7.12 0.60
C ARG A 66 9.24 -6.97 -0.12
N TRP A 67 8.17 -7.39 0.53
CA TRP A 67 6.82 -7.24 0.00
C TRP A 67 6.20 -5.93 0.49
N LEU A 68 5.56 -5.20 -0.41
CA LEU A 68 4.76 -4.03 -0.11
C LEU A 68 3.30 -4.41 -0.33
N LEU A 69 2.51 -4.43 0.74
CA LEU A 69 1.07 -4.52 0.66
C LEU A 69 0.50 -3.11 0.53
N ARG A 70 -0.20 -2.87 -0.58
CA ARG A 70 -1.00 -1.67 -0.78
C ARG A 70 -2.47 -1.98 -0.52
N VAL A 71 -3.14 -1.11 0.22
CA VAL A 71 -4.58 -1.16 0.50
C VAL A 71 -5.19 0.20 0.23
N ASP A 72 -6.17 0.26 -0.67
CA ASP A 72 -6.90 1.47 -1.02
C ASP A 72 -8.33 1.41 -0.46
N ILE A 73 -8.59 2.09 0.65
CA ILE A 73 -9.92 2.20 1.27
C ILE A 73 -10.40 3.65 1.37
N SER A 74 -11.71 3.83 1.51
CA SER A 74 -12.29 5.05 2.06
C SER A 74 -12.32 5.01 3.57
N GLY A 75 -11.98 6.11 4.24
CA GLY A 75 -12.01 6.19 5.70
C GLY A 75 -10.69 5.73 6.32
N ASN A 76 -10.76 5.14 7.50
CA ASN A 76 -9.61 4.71 8.28
C ASN A 76 -9.71 3.23 8.61
N GLY A 77 -8.58 2.55 8.67
CA GLY A 77 -8.52 1.17 9.12
C GLY A 77 -7.26 0.83 9.90
N LEU A 78 -7.29 -0.37 10.46
CA LEU A 78 -6.19 -1.03 11.12
C LEU A 78 -5.88 -2.30 10.35
N LEU A 79 -4.64 -2.41 9.89
CA LEU A 79 -4.09 -3.67 9.43
C LEU A 79 -3.61 -4.47 10.62
N ILE A 80 -4.03 -5.72 10.66
CA ILE A 80 -3.64 -6.74 11.63
C ILE A 80 -2.98 -7.85 10.83
N ILE A 81 -1.76 -8.24 11.21
CA ILE A 81 -0.98 -9.25 10.52
C ILE A 81 -0.68 -10.37 11.52
N ASP A 82 -1.03 -11.60 11.15
CA ASP A 82 -0.85 -12.79 11.99
C ASP A 82 -1.44 -12.63 13.41
N GLY A 83 -2.57 -11.92 13.50
CA GLY A 83 -3.30 -11.65 14.75
C GLY A 83 -2.85 -10.41 15.53
N GLU A 84 -1.77 -9.75 15.14
CA GLU A 84 -1.22 -8.60 15.87
C GLU A 84 -1.49 -7.27 15.12
N PRO A 85 -1.89 -6.19 15.83
CA PRO A 85 -2.01 -4.86 15.24
C PRO A 85 -0.69 -4.41 14.61
N TYR A 86 -0.74 -4.09 13.32
CA TYR A 86 0.46 -3.82 12.53
C TYR A 86 0.59 -2.33 12.17
N GLN A 87 -0.41 -1.75 11.51
CA GLN A 87 -0.36 -0.37 11.04
C GLN A 87 -1.76 0.23 10.82
N GLY A 88 -1.91 1.54 11.06
CA GLY A 88 -3.06 2.28 10.57
C GLY A 88 -3.01 2.49 9.06
N VAL A 89 -4.18 2.46 8.41
CA VAL A 89 -4.37 2.72 6.98
C VAL A 89 -5.40 3.82 6.79
N ASP A 90 -5.09 4.76 5.90
CA ASP A 90 -6.00 5.83 5.50
C ASP A 90 -5.73 6.27 4.05
N GLU A 91 -6.36 7.35 3.61
CA GLU A 91 -6.19 7.86 2.24
C GLU A 91 -4.76 8.32 1.90
N GLN A 92 -3.90 8.55 2.89
CA GLN A 92 -2.50 8.95 2.74
C GLN A 92 -1.52 7.81 3.07
N HIS A 93 -1.86 6.95 4.02
CA HIS A 93 -1.01 5.87 4.52
C HIS A 93 -1.51 4.50 4.02
N ARG A 94 -1.16 4.15 2.79
CA ARG A 94 -1.73 2.97 2.09
C ARG A 94 -0.80 1.77 1.95
N LEU A 95 0.46 1.91 2.36
CA LEU A 95 1.51 0.92 2.15
C LEU A 95 1.97 0.35 3.48
N ALA A 96 2.10 -0.97 3.54
CA ALA A 96 2.69 -1.73 4.64
C ALA A 96 3.80 -2.64 4.11
N VAL A 97 4.90 -2.78 4.85
CA VAL A 97 6.01 -3.66 4.48
C VAL A 97 5.80 -5.02 5.13
N LEU A 98 5.75 -6.09 4.34
CA LEU A 98 5.57 -7.45 4.85
C LEU A 98 6.84 -8.27 4.63
N GLU A 99 7.17 -9.06 5.65
CA GLU A 99 8.22 -10.07 5.55
C GLU A 99 7.69 -11.33 4.82
N PRO A 100 8.54 -12.05 4.07
CA PRO A 100 8.16 -13.30 3.41
C PRO A 100 7.53 -14.33 4.37
N GLY A 101 6.77 -15.26 3.81
CA GLY A 101 6.05 -16.32 4.51
C GLY A 101 4.56 -16.37 4.18
N GLU A 102 3.87 -17.34 4.79
CA GLU A 102 2.42 -17.35 4.84
C GLU A 102 1.95 -16.33 5.88
N ARG A 103 1.05 -15.43 5.48
CA ARG A 103 0.55 -14.35 6.34
C ARG A 103 -0.96 -14.37 6.37
N GLU A 104 -1.53 -14.27 7.57
CA GLU A 104 -2.93 -13.91 7.74
C GLU A 104 -3.04 -12.40 7.80
N VAL A 105 -3.86 -11.82 6.94
CA VAL A 105 -4.05 -10.38 6.85
C VAL A 105 -5.50 -10.06 7.12
N VAL A 106 -5.69 -9.18 8.10
CA VAL A 106 -7.01 -8.67 8.45
C VAL A 106 -6.98 -7.15 8.34
N LEU A 107 -8.00 -6.60 7.71
CA LEU A 107 -8.27 -5.18 7.65
C LEU A 107 -9.57 -4.90 8.40
N GLU A 108 -9.47 -4.14 9.48
CA GLU A 108 -10.63 -3.58 10.17
C GLU A 108 -10.74 -2.10 9.82
N ALA A 109 -11.81 -1.70 9.15
CA ALA A 109 -11.95 -0.34 8.65
C ALA A 109 -13.30 0.27 9.02
N THR A 110 -13.34 1.59 9.13
CA THR A 110 -14.57 2.36 9.33
C THR A 110 -14.69 3.42 8.24
N PRO A 111 -15.91 3.81 7.85
CA PRO A 111 -16.12 4.90 6.88
C PRO A 111 -15.56 6.25 7.36
N ARG A 112 -15.52 6.46 8.68
CA ARG A 112 -15.10 7.72 9.29
C ARG A 112 -13.66 8.06 8.90
N ARG A 113 -13.45 9.28 8.41
CA ARG A 113 -12.13 9.83 8.07
C ARG A 113 -11.47 10.50 9.28
N LEU A 114 -10.15 10.73 9.21
CA LEU A 114 -9.34 11.30 10.30
C LEU A 114 -9.87 12.62 10.89
N PHE A 115 -10.56 13.44 10.09
CA PHE A 115 -11.06 14.76 10.50
C PHE A 115 -12.58 14.81 10.71
N GLY A 116 -13.18 13.67 11.06
CA GLY A 116 -14.59 13.61 11.48
C GLY A 116 -15.60 13.70 10.33
N GLU A 117 -15.16 13.60 9.07
CA GLU A 117 -16.08 13.34 7.97
C GLU A 117 -16.69 11.95 8.15
N THR A 118 -18.01 11.89 8.15
CA THR A 118 -18.80 10.69 8.43
C THR A 118 -19.59 10.26 7.20
N PRO A 119 -18.94 9.71 6.16
CA PRO A 119 -19.66 9.16 5.04
C PRO A 119 -20.46 7.94 5.50
N TRP A 120 -21.70 7.81 5.04
CA TRP A 120 -22.57 6.67 5.33
C TRP A 120 -22.31 5.50 4.36
N PHE A 121 -21.06 5.35 3.96
CA PHE A 121 -20.63 4.49 2.87
C PHE A 121 -19.15 4.14 3.04
N PHE A 122 -18.83 2.87 2.82
CA PHE A 122 -17.48 2.34 2.80
C PHE A 122 -17.15 1.79 1.42
N ALA A 123 -15.93 2.08 0.96
CA ALA A 123 -15.33 1.55 -0.25
C ALA A 123 -13.98 0.91 0.07
N PHE A 124 -13.80 -0.32 -0.38
CA PHE A 124 -12.50 -0.97 -0.50
C PHE A 124 -12.18 -1.07 -1.99
N MET A 125 -11.38 -0.13 -2.49
CA MET A 125 -11.16 0.08 -3.92
C MET A 125 -10.21 -0.95 -4.54
N GLY A 126 -9.23 -1.42 -3.78
CA GLY A 126 -8.24 -2.36 -4.30
C GLY A 126 -7.15 -2.67 -3.28
N SER A 127 -6.49 -3.80 -3.50
CA SER A 127 -5.26 -4.13 -2.80
C SER A 127 -4.33 -4.93 -3.69
N CYS A 128 -3.03 -4.77 -3.48
CA CYS A 128 -2.02 -5.51 -4.22
C CYS A 128 -0.75 -5.68 -3.41
N LEU A 129 0.03 -6.68 -3.82
CA LEU A 129 1.35 -6.98 -3.31
C LEU A 129 2.38 -6.65 -4.39
N THR A 130 3.43 -5.95 -4.01
CA THR A 130 4.57 -5.67 -4.89
C THR A 130 5.84 -6.09 -4.18
N ALA A 131 6.64 -6.97 -4.78
CA ALA A 131 7.97 -7.28 -4.27
C ALA A 131 8.98 -6.29 -4.85
N VAL A 132 9.79 -5.68 -4.00
CA VAL A 132 10.82 -4.71 -4.40
C VAL A 132 12.17 -5.08 -3.82
N LEU A 133 13.24 -4.94 -4.62
CA LEU A 133 14.62 -4.99 -4.13
C LEU A 133 14.84 -3.85 -3.15
N TRP A 134 14.93 -4.17 -1.87
CA TRP A 134 14.74 -3.19 -0.79
C TRP A 134 15.80 -2.09 -0.79
N GLU A 135 17.07 -2.47 -0.95
CA GLU A 135 18.17 -1.51 -0.97
C GLU A 135 18.09 -0.57 -2.18
N GLY A 136 17.85 -1.13 -3.37
CA GLY A 136 17.69 -0.34 -4.60
C GLY A 136 16.49 0.59 -4.55
N PHE A 137 15.36 0.11 -4.01
CA PHE A 137 14.14 0.88 -3.87
C PHE A 137 14.35 2.11 -2.98
N ASN A 138 14.96 1.92 -1.80
CA ASN A 138 15.26 3.02 -0.89
C ASN A 138 16.29 4.01 -1.45
N LEU A 139 17.30 3.51 -2.19
CA LEU A 139 18.26 4.37 -2.86
C LEU A 139 17.58 5.26 -3.91
N ALA A 140 16.72 4.70 -4.74
CA ALA A 140 15.98 5.46 -5.76
C ALA A 140 15.09 6.54 -5.14
N LEU A 141 14.36 6.22 -4.06
CA LEU A 141 13.57 7.20 -3.31
C LEU A 141 14.45 8.31 -2.72
N SER A 142 15.56 7.96 -2.09
CA SER A 142 16.49 8.94 -1.49
C SER A 142 17.07 9.89 -2.54
N LEU A 143 17.36 9.39 -3.75
CA LEU A 143 17.83 10.21 -4.87
C LEU A 143 16.74 11.15 -5.40
N LEU A 144 15.49 10.67 -5.48
CA LEU A 144 14.34 11.51 -5.85
C LEU A 144 14.13 12.65 -4.85
N ASP A 145 14.22 12.34 -3.55
CA ASP A 145 14.12 13.35 -2.50
C ASP A 145 15.27 14.36 -2.56
N ALA A 146 16.50 13.89 -2.78
CA ALA A 146 17.64 14.77 -2.98
C ALA A 146 17.47 15.71 -4.19
N LEU A 147 16.93 15.21 -5.31
CA LEU A 147 16.62 16.01 -6.49
C LEU A 147 15.57 17.09 -6.19
N ARG A 148 14.50 16.73 -5.48
CA ARG A 148 13.46 17.68 -5.05
C ARG A 148 14.02 18.76 -4.15
N LEU A 149 14.88 18.40 -3.18
CA LEU A 149 15.56 19.35 -2.32
C LEU A 149 16.47 20.30 -3.12
N ALA A 150 17.20 19.79 -4.11
CA ALA A 150 18.04 20.63 -4.97
C ALA A 150 17.21 21.61 -5.82
N HIS A 151 16.00 21.21 -6.24
CA HIS A 151 15.10 22.06 -7.01
C HIS A 151 14.41 23.15 -6.16
N ASN A 152 14.13 22.84 -4.90
CA ASN A 152 13.42 23.72 -3.96
C ASN A 152 14.36 24.61 -3.12
N ARG A 153 15.65 24.69 -3.45
CA ARG A 153 16.53 25.68 -2.81
C ARG A 153 16.15 27.09 -3.31
N PRO A 154 16.06 28.09 -2.41
CA PRO A 154 15.85 29.48 -2.80
C PRO A 154 16.98 30.02 -3.68
#